data_AF-A0A0L9V3D2-F1
#
_entry.id   AF-A0A0L9V3D2-F1
#
_cell.length_a   1.000
_cell.length_b   1.000
_cell.length_c   1.000
_cell.angle_alpha   90.00
_cell.angle_beta   90.00
_cell.angle_gamma   90.00
#
_symmetry.space_group_name_H-M   'P 1'
#
loop_
_entity.id
_entity.type
_entity.pdbx_description
1 polymer ?
#
loop_
_entity_poly.entity_id
_entity_poly.type
_entity_poly.pdbx_seq_one_letter_code
_entity_poly.pdbx_strand_id
1 'polypeptide(L)'
;SSASTSPFQLATRPSCCYYSSPSSLEIEPVATSEEEEEITGKLKSPLQNIIEEALLSLRKLTRVREETRVQLYTLRILSALRSLVLSKHVNVHVNALASLVNLSLEKSNKVKIVRSGMVPSLIEVLKFGSPKA
;
A
#
# COMPACT_ATOMS: atom_id res chain seq x y z
N SER A 1 -36.89 26.33 60.79
CA SER A 1 -38.02 25.39 60.70
C SER A 1 -38.68 25.51 59.34
N SER A 2 -38.69 24.39 58.59
CA SER A 2 -39.58 23.98 57.49
C SER A 2 -40.26 25.03 56.59
N ALA A 3 -39.97 24.93 55.29
CA ALA A 3 -40.99 24.98 54.25
C ALA A 3 -40.69 23.90 53.20
N SER A 4 -41.62 22.96 53.08
CA SER A 4 -41.75 21.92 52.07
C SER A 4 -42.35 22.50 50.78
N THR A 5 -41.91 22.06 49.60
CA THR A 5 -42.81 21.83 48.44
C THR A 5 -42.15 20.87 47.44
N SER A 6 -42.98 19.94 46.97
CA SER A 6 -42.77 18.87 45.98
C SER A 6 -43.50 19.29 44.68
N PRO A 7 -43.63 18.49 43.61
CA PRO A 7 -42.70 17.67 42.80
C PRO A 7 -42.72 18.12 41.32
N PHE A 8 -41.72 17.81 40.49
CA PHE A 8 -41.97 17.57 39.06
C PHE A 8 -41.00 16.55 38.48
N GLN A 9 -41.60 15.51 37.90
CA GLN A 9 -40.97 14.44 37.14
C GLN A 9 -40.47 14.95 35.79
N LEU A 10 -39.26 14.56 35.37
CA LEU A 10 -39.02 14.17 33.98
C LEU A 10 -37.72 13.35 33.90
N ALA A 11 -37.89 12.05 33.68
CA ALA A 11 -36.83 11.15 33.29
C ALA A 11 -36.18 11.64 32.01
N THR A 12 -34.85 11.73 31.99
CA THR A 12 -34.10 11.72 30.74
C THR A 12 -32.94 10.75 30.91
N ARG A 13 -33.05 9.61 30.21
CA ARG A 13 -31.99 8.59 30.08
C ARG A 13 -30.67 9.28 29.69
N PRO A 14 -29.50 8.74 30.07
CA PRO A 14 -28.28 9.07 29.35
C PRO A 14 -28.51 8.65 27.90
N SER A 15 -28.66 9.62 27.01
CA SER A 15 -28.65 9.36 25.59
C SER A 15 -27.23 8.93 25.26
N CYS A 16 -27.00 7.62 25.26
CA CYS A 16 -25.88 7.02 24.57
C CYS A 16 -26.12 7.22 23.08
N CYS A 17 -25.95 8.46 22.62
CA CYS A 17 -25.67 8.76 21.24
C CYS A 17 -24.16 8.58 21.05
N TYR A 18 -23.71 7.33 21.21
CA TYR A 18 -22.53 6.83 20.52
C TYR A 18 -22.89 6.72 19.04
N TYR A 19 -23.10 7.87 18.43
CA TYR A 19 -23.25 8.03 16.99
C TYR A 19 -22.53 9.33 16.64
N SER A 20 -21.22 9.32 16.89
CA SER A 20 -20.33 10.14 16.07
C SER A 20 -20.33 9.48 14.70
N SER A 21 -21.14 10.02 13.79
CA SER A 21 -21.12 9.66 12.39
C SER A 21 -19.68 9.68 11.87
N PRO A 22 -19.13 8.58 11.33
CA PRO A 22 -17.87 8.64 10.62
C PRO A 22 -18.18 9.14 9.21
N SER A 23 -17.90 10.42 8.94
CA SER A 23 -17.89 10.95 7.58
C SER A 23 -16.48 11.42 7.21
N SER A 24 -15.86 10.59 6.36
CA SER A 24 -14.74 10.82 5.43
C SER A 24 -13.30 11.03 5.92
N LEU A 25 -12.50 9.95 5.72
CA LEU A 25 -11.17 9.91 5.06
C LEU A 25 -9.99 10.53 5.85
N GLU A 26 -8.92 9.82 6.27
CA GLU A 26 -8.36 8.53 5.87
C GLU A 26 -7.65 7.85 7.06
N ILE A 27 -8.17 6.71 7.50
CA ILE A 27 -7.34 5.70 8.18
C ILE A 27 -6.83 4.84 7.04
N GLU A 28 -5.72 5.26 6.46
CA GLU A 28 -5.17 4.49 5.36
C GLU A 28 -4.72 3.10 5.86
N PRO A 29 -5.14 2.02 5.19
CA PRO A 29 -5.06 0.66 5.72
C PRO A 29 -3.61 0.21 5.94
N VAL A 30 -3.40 -0.49 7.06
CA VAL A 30 -2.25 -1.39 7.24
C VAL A 30 -2.42 -2.50 6.21
N ALA A 31 -1.37 -2.83 5.45
CA ALA A 31 -1.50 -3.79 4.37
C ALA A 31 -1.91 -5.18 4.91
N THR A 32 -3.09 -5.69 4.54
CA THR A 32 -3.55 -7.01 4.97
C THR A 32 -3.02 -8.11 4.06
N SER A 33 -3.04 -9.37 4.52
CA SER A 33 -2.68 -10.54 3.69
C SER A 33 -3.54 -10.65 2.42
N GLU A 34 -4.76 -10.13 2.46
CA GLU A 34 -5.69 -10.13 1.32
C GLU A 34 -5.25 -9.13 0.24
N GLU A 35 -4.80 -7.95 0.64
CA GLU A 35 -4.29 -6.93 -0.30
C GLU A 35 -3.02 -7.40 -1.01
N GLU A 36 -2.11 -8.09 -0.30
CA GLU A 36 -0.92 -8.69 -0.93
C GLU A 36 -1.32 -9.71 -2.00
N GLU A 37 -2.31 -10.56 -1.70
CA GLU A 37 -2.78 -11.59 -2.61
C GLU A 37 -3.43 -10.98 -3.85
N GLU A 38 -4.29 -9.97 -3.68
CA GLU A 38 -4.93 -9.24 -4.77
C GLU A 38 -3.88 -8.57 -5.68
N ILE A 39 -2.96 -7.79 -5.10
CA ILE A 39 -1.90 -7.10 -5.85
C ILE A 39 -1.07 -8.12 -6.61
N THR A 40 -0.65 -9.21 -5.96
CA THR A 40 0.16 -10.23 -6.61
C THR A 40 -0.59 -10.93 -7.74
N GLY A 41 -1.89 -11.19 -7.57
CA GLY A 41 -2.74 -11.75 -8.61
C GLY A 41 -2.79 -10.84 -9.84
N LYS A 42 -3.05 -9.55 -9.63
CA LYS A 42 -3.11 -8.55 -10.70
C LYS A 42 -1.75 -8.35 -11.40
N LEU A 43 -0.63 -8.37 -10.67
CA LEU A 43 0.72 -8.24 -11.25
C LEU A 43 1.10 -9.37 -12.22
N LYS A 44 0.44 -10.53 -12.13
CA LYS A 44 0.65 -11.68 -13.02
C LYS A 44 -0.35 -11.74 -14.17
N SER A 45 -1.26 -10.78 -14.26
CA SER A 45 -2.25 -10.70 -15.34
C SER A 45 -1.58 -10.58 -16.72
N PRO A 46 -2.13 -11.17 -17.78
CA PRO A 46 -1.65 -10.91 -19.14
C PRO A 46 -2.04 -9.52 -19.67
N LEU A 47 -2.97 -8.84 -18.98
CA LEU A 47 -3.51 -7.55 -19.40
C LEU A 47 -2.70 -6.40 -18.81
N GLN A 48 -2.13 -5.55 -19.68
CA GLN A 48 -1.24 -4.46 -19.28
C GLN A 48 -1.91 -3.45 -18.35
N ASN A 49 -3.16 -3.09 -18.61
CA ASN A 49 -3.91 -2.14 -17.77
C ASN A 49 -4.07 -2.65 -16.32
N ILE A 50 -4.27 -3.97 -16.15
CA ILE A 50 -4.38 -4.58 -14.82
C ILE A 50 -3.04 -4.56 -14.08
N ILE A 51 -1.95 -4.87 -14.77
CA ILE A 51 -0.59 -4.77 -14.20
C ILE A 51 -0.31 -3.32 -13.76
N GLU A 52 -0.62 -2.35 -14.63
CA GLU A 52 -0.37 -0.94 -14.38
C GLU A 52 -1.15 -0.43 -13.16
N GLU A 53 -2.44 -0.76 -13.06
CA GLU A 53 -3.27 -0.45 -11.90
C GLU A 53 -2.68 -1.04 -10.61
N ALA A 54 -2.27 -2.30 -10.64
CA ALA A 54 -1.68 -2.97 -9.48
C ALA A 54 -0.35 -2.33 -9.05
N LEU A 55 0.50 -1.96 -10.00
CA LEU A 55 1.75 -1.25 -9.72
C LEU A 55 1.51 0.15 -9.17
N LEU A 56 0.49 0.86 -9.67
CA LEU A 56 0.09 2.16 -9.11
C LEU A 56 -0.37 2.03 -7.67
N SER A 57 -1.17 0.99 -7.37
CA SER A 57 -1.61 0.71 -6.00
C SER A 57 -0.43 0.36 -5.08
N LEU A 58 0.43 -0.58 -5.50
CA LEU A 58 1.63 -0.98 -4.76
C LEU A 58 2.55 0.22 -4.48
N ARG A 59 2.76 1.08 -5.49
CA ARG A 59 3.55 2.30 -5.34
C ARG A 59 2.96 3.24 -4.30
N LYS A 60 1.64 3.45 -4.30
CA LYS A 60 0.93 4.30 -3.32
C LYS A 60 1.11 3.76 -1.91
N LEU A 61 0.82 2.47 -1.71
CA LEU A 61 0.90 1.80 -0.40
C LEU A 61 2.31 1.87 0.20
N THR A 62 3.33 1.72 -0.62
CA THR A 62 4.74 1.69 -0.18
C THR A 62 5.37 3.08 -0.03
N ARG A 63 4.71 4.15 -0.50
CA ARG A 63 5.28 5.51 -0.57
C ARG A 63 5.57 6.12 0.81
N VAL A 64 4.65 5.94 1.77
CA VAL A 64 4.69 6.66 3.04
C VAL A 64 4.94 5.70 4.21
N ARG A 65 4.13 4.66 4.36
CA ARG A 65 4.16 3.78 5.52
C ARG A 65 5.35 2.82 5.49
N GLU A 66 6.07 2.72 6.60
CA GLU A 66 7.17 1.76 6.76
C GLU A 66 6.67 0.33 6.90
N GLU A 67 5.60 0.14 7.66
CA GLU A 67 4.98 -1.16 7.91
C GLU A 67 4.56 -1.85 6.61
N THR A 68 3.92 -1.11 5.70
CA THR A 68 3.53 -1.66 4.38
C THR A 68 4.73 -2.03 3.54
N ARG A 69 5.85 -1.29 3.64
CA ARG A 69 7.10 -1.66 2.96
C ARG A 69 7.66 -2.97 3.47
N VAL A 70 7.52 -3.29 4.75
CA VAL A 70 7.96 -4.58 5.31
C VAL A 70 6.98 -5.69 4.92
N GLN A 71 5.67 -5.45 5.06
CA GLN A 71 4.61 -6.43 4.82
C GLN A 71 4.51 -6.85 3.34
N LEU A 72 4.51 -5.89 2.42
CA LEU A 72 4.44 -6.14 0.97
C LEU A 72 5.79 -6.55 0.37
N TYR A 73 6.83 -6.70 1.21
CA TYR A 73 8.10 -7.24 0.78
C TYR A 73 8.09 -8.76 0.83
N THR A 74 7.44 -9.37 -0.16
CA THR A 74 7.38 -10.83 -0.30
C THR A 74 8.16 -11.31 -1.51
N LEU A 75 8.63 -12.57 -1.49
CA LEU A 75 9.34 -13.17 -2.63
C LEU A 75 8.45 -13.17 -3.89
N ARG A 76 7.13 -13.28 -3.71
CA ARG A 76 6.15 -13.24 -4.79
C ARG A 76 6.14 -11.87 -5.49
N ILE A 77 6.08 -10.79 -4.71
CA ILE A 77 6.10 -9.42 -5.23
C ILE A 77 7.46 -9.12 -5.88
N LEU A 78 8.58 -9.50 -5.25
CA LEU A 78 9.90 -9.30 -5.85
C LEU A 78 10.08 -10.02 -7.18
N SER A 79 9.59 -11.26 -7.28
CA SER A 79 9.66 -12.03 -8.52
C SER A 79 8.87 -11.35 -9.63
N ALA A 80 7.68 -10.83 -9.33
CA ALA A 80 6.89 -10.09 -10.30
C ALA A 80 7.58 -8.78 -10.70
N LEU A 81 8.08 -8.01 -9.73
CA LEU A 81 8.78 -6.75 -10.01
C LEU A 81 10.02 -6.95 -10.89
N ARG A 82 10.77 -8.05 -10.72
CA ARG A 82 11.99 -8.30 -11.50
C ARG A 82 11.74 -8.36 -13.01
N SER A 83 10.63 -8.94 -13.45
CA SER A 83 10.25 -8.91 -14.87
C SER A 83 9.69 -7.55 -15.31
N LEU A 84 8.97 -6.86 -14.41
CA LEU A 84 8.25 -5.62 -14.74
C LEU A 84 9.19 -4.41 -14.81
N VAL A 85 10.30 -4.39 -14.08
CA VAL A 85 11.32 -3.32 -14.17
C VAL A 85 12.04 -3.29 -15.53
N LEU A 86 11.99 -4.38 -16.30
CA LEU A 86 12.53 -4.44 -17.67
C LEU A 86 11.43 -4.32 -18.74
N SER A 87 10.21 -3.94 -18.35
CA SER A 87 9.11 -3.77 -19.30
C SER A 87 9.40 -2.66 -20.30
N LYS A 88 9.04 -2.89 -21.57
CA LYS A 88 9.05 -1.87 -22.62
C LYS A 88 7.93 -0.83 -22.47
N HIS A 89 6.93 -1.11 -21.63
CA HIS A 89 5.81 -0.22 -21.39
C HIS A 89 6.19 0.80 -20.32
N VAL A 90 6.24 2.08 -20.69
CA VAL A 90 6.78 3.17 -19.86
C VAL A 90 6.12 3.22 -18.47
N ASN A 91 4.79 3.17 -18.40
CA ASN A 91 4.07 3.23 -17.13
C ASN A 91 4.33 2.02 -16.23
N VAL A 92 4.42 0.82 -16.81
CA VAL A 92 4.74 -0.40 -16.07
C VAL A 92 6.16 -0.31 -15.53
N HIS A 93 7.12 0.05 -16.37
CA HIS A 93 8.53 0.21 -16.00
C HIS A 93 8.72 1.23 -14.86
N VAL A 94 8.18 2.44 -15.02
CA VAL A 94 8.32 3.52 -14.05
C VAL A 94 7.66 3.17 -12.72
N ASN A 95 6.44 2.61 -12.74
CA ASN A 95 5.76 2.27 -11.48
C ASN A 95 6.38 1.05 -10.80
N ALA A 96 6.92 0.08 -11.55
CA ALA A 96 7.68 -1.03 -10.99
C ALA A 96 8.97 -0.56 -10.29
N LEU A 97 9.75 0.30 -10.96
CA LEU A 97 10.96 0.88 -10.36
C LEU A 97 10.63 1.74 -9.14
N ALA A 98 9.61 2.60 -9.23
CA ALA A 98 9.22 3.43 -8.09
C ALA A 98 8.77 2.59 -6.89
N SER A 99 7.99 1.52 -7.11
CA SER A 99 7.60 0.58 -6.06
C SER A 99 8.82 -0.11 -5.45
N LEU A 100 9.77 -0.56 -6.27
CA LEU A 100 11.00 -1.20 -5.80
C LEU A 100 11.88 -0.24 -5.00
N VAL A 101 12.01 1.01 -5.44
CA VAL A 101 12.74 2.07 -4.71
C VAL A 101 12.06 2.31 -3.37
N ASN A 102 10.74 2.47 -3.33
CA ASN A 102 9.99 2.64 -2.09
C ASN A 102 10.26 1.47 -1.13
N LEU A 103 10.10 0.23 -1.59
CA LEU A 103 10.40 -0.98 -0.81
C LEU A 103 11.85 -1.00 -0.28
N SER A 104 12.81 -0.48 -1.05
CA SER A 104 14.24 -0.44 -0.69
C SER A 104 14.60 0.62 0.36
N LEU A 105 13.71 1.58 0.64
CA LEU A 105 13.91 2.55 1.71
C LEU A 105 14.00 1.86 3.08
N GLU A 106 13.35 0.70 3.19
CA GLU A 106 13.39 -0.13 4.37
C GLU A 106 14.69 -0.94 4.45
N LYS A 107 15.44 -0.79 5.55
CA LYS A 107 16.79 -1.38 5.69
C LYS A 107 16.74 -2.90 5.62
N SER A 108 15.74 -3.51 6.24
CA SER A 108 15.56 -4.97 6.26
C SER A 108 15.31 -5.57 4.86
N ASN A 109 14.84 -4.75 3.91
CA ASN A 109 14.55 -5.18 2.54
C ASN A 109 15.80 -5.17 1.65
N LYS A 110 16.78 -4.30 1.90
CA LYS A 110 17.97 -4.13 1.04
C LYS A 110 18.75 -5.42 0.81
N VAL A 111 19.04 -6.16 1.88
CA VAL A 111 19.79 -7.43 1.79
C VAL A 111 19.00 -8.46 0.96
N LYS A 112 17.69 -8.49 1.13
CA LYS A 112 16.82 -9.40 0.39
C LYS A 112 16.74 -9.03 -1.11
N ILE A 113 16.80 -7.74 -1.46
CA ILE A 113 16.82 -7.27 -2.87
C ILE A 113 18.11 -7.75 -3.56
N VAL A 114 19.24 -7.68 -2.87
CA VAL A 114 20.51 -8.20 -3.39
C VAL A 114 20.41 -9.71 -3.60
N ARG A 115 19.87 -10.43 -2.60
CA ARG A 115 19.74 -11.90 -2.65
C ARG A 115 18.70 -12.40 -3.66
N SER A 116 17.72 -11.58 -4.06
CA SER A 116 16.71 -11.97 -5.06
C SER A 116 17.22 -11.94 -6.52
N GLY A 117 18.48 -11.52 -6.73
CA GLY A 117 19.06 -11.41 -8.07
C GLY A 117 18.52 -10.21 -8.85
N MET A 118 18.05 -9.16 -8.15
CA MET A 118 17.54 -7.93 -8.77
C MET A 118 18.66 -7.03 -9.31
N VAL A 119 19.87 -7.12 -8.73
CA VAL A 119 21.00 -6.23 -9.06
C VAL A 119 21.36 -6.22 -10.56
N PRO A 120 21.46 -7.35 -11.26
CA PRO A 120 21.70 -7.33 -12.71
C PRO A 120 20.64 -6.56 -13.51
N SER A 121 19.35 -6.74 -13.17
CA SER A 121 18.25 -6.01 -13.82
C SER A 121 18.33 -4.50 -13.56
N LEU A 122 18.72 -4.09 -12.35
CA LEU A 122 18.93 -2.66 -12.05
C LEU A 122 20.11 -2.07 -12.82
N ILE A 123 21.20 -2.81 -12.97
CA ILE A 123 22.34 -2.38 -13.80
C ILE A 123 21.91 -2.19 -15.26
N GLU A 124 21.08 -3.10 -15.79
CA GLU A 124 20.53 -2.99 -17.14
C GLU A 124 19.69 -1.72 -17.33
N VAL A 125 18.77 -1.45 -16.40
CA VAL A 125 17.97 -0.21 -16.38
C VAL A 125 18.87 1.04 -16.39
N LEU A 126 19.93 1.05 -15.58
CA LEU A 126 20.85 2.20 -15.52
C LEU A 126 21.69 2.36 -16.78
N LYS A 127 22.04 1.28 -17.48
CA LYS A 127 22.81 1.31 -18.73
C LYS A 127 22.00 1.87 -19.90
N PHE A 128 20.73 1.47 -20.02
CA PHE A 128 19.89 1.85 -21.15
C PHE A 128 19.01 3.07 -20.88
N GLY A 129 18.92 3.50 -19.62
CA GLY A 129 18.08 4.61 -19.19
C GLY A 129 16.60 4.23 -19.15
N SER A 130 15.76 5.18 -18.72
CA SER A 130 14.32 4.99 -18.71
C SER A 130 13.75 5.10 -20.13
N PRO A 131 12.79 4.24 -20.52
CA PRO A 131 11.98 4.43 -21.72
C PRO A 131 11.41 5.85 -21.76
N LYS A 132 11.55 6.53 -22.90
CA LYS A 132 10.95 7.86 -23.10
C LYS A 132 9.43 7.70 -23.30
N ALA A 133 8.65 8.49 -22.57
CA ALA A 133 7.19 8.57 -22.69
C ALA A 133 6.78 9.17 -24.04
#